data_AF-A0A953XGS6-F1
#
_entry.id   AF-A0A953XGS6-F1
#
_cell.length_a   1.000
_cell.length_b   1.000
_cell.length_c   1.000
_cell.angle_alpha   90.00
_cell.angle_beta   90.00
_cell.angle_gamma   90.00
#
_symmetry.space_group_name_H-M   'P 1'
#
loop_
_entity.id
_entity.type
_entity.pdbx_description
1 polymer ?
#
loop_
_entity_poly.entity_id
_entity_poly.type
_entity_poly.pdbx_seq_one_letter_code
_entity_poly.pdbx_strand_id
1 'polypeptide(L)'
;MFGKTQSLVLTIVALACCGALHAQYEKRWESIACHSWRVSSADDFSAVPDDADSLVIEGRDDAVYDLSRFKNLQQLIVQSHLINPNGDSRLRNLPSTLVGFRIACGDIKFAALMTLLKNSPHLNVLEISCWGAFDVKSKLRLDYFGDLTTFTFITFGRADSEIRHSPWDSLIDLPAVDDWLRPLANLSKLTKVVLDMPRLPLPATLRIATLPTLKSFASTQVTDDALAGFVEMESPIEELNLAGNKLVTDYGMEFLPRLKNLRRLCVAGCINVGDFGIPHIAAIPHLEELDISAQVWEYEYPPTPTYPLNHLSTRGDDRNFRLQFPEYLSQLGDIKTLKVLTAHNVSTFTSKILSDVVMALPSLETLDISGCVGQIGKKIGNASNNGALSDASHLEFLHTHKSLKKIVLAATLGDIPRPSPLTSAALASLAESQTVEAIDISGAEGIAADSIAALSKAKQLRTLNMGRVVVKGDLGAALLSLTQLESVSVSEYKNNLDIPELLAARNYVSLELRVLTLRDDVLRALANSTIQHLSIVSYKPAEEAKFVELAESLKSLKVFQIRNGDSTERVSLRNKITAVRKELDLAIE
;
A
#
# COMPACT_ATOMS: atom_id res chain seq x y z
N MET A 1 -7.18 -29.05 26.40
CA MET A 1 -7.14 -27.57 26.50
C MET A 1 -5.91 -26.93 25.86
N PHE A 2 -4.79 -27.65 25.64
CA PHE A 2 -3.58 -27.13 24.98
C PHE A 2 -3.69 -26.83 23.46
N GLY A 3 -4.62 -27.48 22.72
CA GLY A 3 -4.76 -27.28 21.27
C GLY A 3 -5.57 -26.05 20.83
N LYS A 4 -6.42 -25.49 21.70
CA LYS A 4 -7.31 -24.36 21.33
C LYS A 4 -6.63 -22.99 21.42
N THR A 5 -5.58 -22.86 22.23
CA THR A 5 -4.86 -21.59 22.44
C THR A 5 -3.79 -21.33 21.36
N GLN A 6 -3.21 -22.36 20.74
CA GLN A 6 -2.28 -22.21 19.62
C GLN A 6 -3.00 -21.79 18.32
N SER A 7 -4.19 -22.34 18.05
CA SER A 7 -5.05 -21.95 16.91
C SER A 7 -5.45 -20.48 17.01
N LEU A 8 -5.85 -19.99 18.20
CA LEU A 8 -6.26 -18.59 18.36
C LEU A 8 -5.12 -17.59 18.09
N VAL A 9 -3.88 -17.93 18.48
CA VAL A 9 -2.69 -17.08 18.22
C VAL A 9 -2.31 -17.11 16.75
N LEU A 10 -2.30 -18.26 16.08
CA LEU A 10 -2.06 -18.36 14.62
C LEU A 10 -3.12 -17.61 13.80
N THR A 11 -4.38 -17.68 14.21
CA THR A 11 -5.52 -17.06 13.53
C THR A 11 -5.46 -15.52 13.60
N ILE A 12 -5.13 -14.96 14.76
CA ILE A 12 -4.94 -13.51 14.93
C ILE A 12 -3.63 -13.03 14.27
N VAL A 13 -2.62 -13.91 14.17
CA VAL A 13 -1.33 -13.64 13.52
C VAL A 13 -1.44 -13.55 12.00
N ALA A 14 -2.24 -14.42 11.36
CA ALA A 14 -2.52 -14.35 9.93
C ALA A 14 -3.18 -13.00 9.58
N LEU A 15 -4.27 -12.65 10.29
CA LEU A 15 -5.06 -11.43 10.11
C LEU A 15 -4.23 -10.13 9.96
N ALA A 16 -3.17 -9.94 10.75
CA ALA A 16 -2.35 -8.72 10.71
C ALA A 16 -1.38 -8.69 9.51
N CYS A 17 -0.81 -9.82 9.11
CA CYS A 17 0.07 -9.93 7.94
C CYS A 17 -0.74 -9.82 6.65
N CYS A 18 -1.95 -10.40 6.65
CA CYS A 18 -2.94 -10.22 5.59
C CYS A 18 -3.24 -8.73 5.38
N GLY A 19 -3.46 -7.95 6.44
CA GLY A 19 -3.86 -6.54 6.36
C GLY A 19 -2.86 -5.62 5.64
N ALA A 20 -1.55 -5.73 5.92
CA ALA A 20 -0.53 -4.89 5.30
C ALA A 20 -0.30 -5.23 3.81
N LEU A 21 -0.20 -6.53 3.50
CA LEU A 21 -0.12 -7.00 2.12
C LEU A 21 -1.39 -6.59 1.38
N HIS A 22 -2.56 -6.81 1.97
CA HIS A 22 -3.85 -6.46 1.39
C HIS A 22 -3.99 -4.96 1.07
N ALA A 23 -3.65 -4.06 1.99
CA ALA A 23 -3.73 -2.62 1.75
C ALA A 23 -2.86 -2.15 0.56
N GLN A 24 -1.74 -2.84 0.30
CA GLN A 24 -0.93 -2.58 -0.91
C GLN A 24 -1.65 -3.06 -2.18
N TYR A 25 -2.32 -4.22 -2.13
CA TYR A 25 -3.04 -4.78 -3.29
C TYR A 25 -4.35 -4.05 -3.58
N GLU A 26 -5.10 -3.63 -2.57
CA GLU A 26 -6.33 -2.84 -2.75
C GLU A 26 -6.02 -1.52 -3.45
N LYS A 27 -5.01 -0.77 -2.97
CA LYS A 27 -4.53 0.45 -3.66
C LYS A 27 -4.12 0.19 -5.12
N ARG A 28 -3.51 -0.96 -5.40
CA ARG A 28 -3.09 -1.35 -6.76
C ARG A 28 -4.30 -1.66 -7.65
N TRP A 29 -5.28 -2.39 -7.14
CA TRP A 29 -6.52 -2.67 -7.87
C TRP A 29 -7.28 -1.39 -8.16
N GLU A 30 -7.31 -0.45 -7.22
CA GLU A 30 -7.94 0.84 -7.38
C GLU A 30 -7.29 1.68 -8.49
N SER A 31 -5.95 1.69 -8.58
CA SER A 31 -5.23 2.38 -9.67
C SER A 31 -5.61 1.83 -11.06
N ILE A 32 -5.80 0.52 -11.16
CA ILE A 32 -6.22 -0.14 -12.41
C ILE A 32 -7.69 0.15 -12.68
N ALA A 33 -8.54 0.05 -11.65
CA ALA A 33 -9.98 0.31 -11.72
C ALA A 33 -10.34 1.76 -12.08
N CYS A 34 -9.43 2.73 -11.87
CA CYS A 34 -9.65 4.13 -12.26
C CYS A 34 -9.91 4.32 -13.75
N HIS A 35 -9.50 3.38 -14.60
CA HIS A 35 -9.67 3.47 -16.05
C HIS A 35 -10.78 2.55 -16.59
N SER A 36 -11.46 1.79 -15.72
CA SER A 36 -12.37 0.70 -16.08
C SER A 36 -13.85 1.10 -15.99
N TRP A 37 -14.68 0.44 -16.80
CA TRP A 37 -16.13 0.46 -16.62
C TRP A 37 -16.52 -0.23 -15.31
N ARG A 38 -17.49 0.30 -14.58
CA ARG A 38 -17.94 -0.21 -13.28
C ARG A 38 -19.41 -0.57 -13.39
N VAL A 39 -19.73 -1.76 -12.90
CA VAL A 39 -21.06 -2.36 -12.99
C VAL A 39 -21.49 -2.77 -11.60
N SER A 40 -22.57 -2.16 -11.11
CA SER A 40 -23.17 -2.48 -9.82
C SER A 40 -24.52 -3.19 -9.94
N SER A 41 -25.10 -3.18 -11.14
CA SER A 41 -26.39 -3.79 -11.45
C SER A 41 -26.43 -4.37 -12.88
N ALA A 42 -27.44 -5.20 -13.16
CA ALA A 42 -27.75 -5.65 -14.52
C ALA A 42 -27.96 -4.49 -15.52
N ASP A 43 -28.59 -3.39 -15.08
CA ASP A 43 -28.84 -2.23 -15.93
C ASP A 43 -27.53 -1.53 -16.29
N ASP A 44 -26.64 -1.32 -15.31
CA ASP A 44 -25.29 -0.79 -15.56
C ASP A 44 -24.52 -1.69 -16.54
N PHE A 45 -24.66 -3.00 -16.39
CA PHE A 45 -23.99 -3.96 -17.25
C PHE A 45 -24.45 -3.83 -18.68
N SER A 46 -25.75 -3.64 -18.93
CA SER A 46 -26.30 -3.46 -20.27
C SER A 46 -25.79 -2.18 -20.95
N ALA A 47 -25.52 -1.13 -20.15
CA ALA A 47 -25.03 0.15 -20.63
C ALA A 47 -23.54 0.14 -21.04
N VAL A 48 -22.76 -0.88 -20.65
CA VAL A 48 -21.34 -0.98 -21.03
C VAL A 48 -21.19 -1.13 -22.56
N PRO A 49 -20.31 -0.36 -23.22
CA PRO A 49 -20.03 -0.52 -24.64
C PRO A 49 -19.39 -1.87 -24.99
N ASP A 50 -19.72 -2.43 -26.15
CA ASP A 50 -19.18 -3.73 -26.60
C ASP A 50 -17.67 -3.69 -26.89
N ASP A 51 -17.10 -2.50 -27.12
CA ASP A 51 -15.68 -2.26 -27.36
C ASP A 51 -14.86 -2.00 -26.07
N ALA A 52 -15.48 -2.10 -24.90
CA ALA A 52 -14.81 -1.93 -23.61
C ALA A 52 -13.63 -2.90 -23.44
N ASP A 53 -12.50 -2.36 -23.00
CA ASP A 53 -11.23 -3.08 -22.78
C ASP A 53 -10.98 -3.44 -21.30
N SER A 54 -11.68 -2.79 -20.37
CA SER A 54 -11.56 -3.02 -18.93
C SER A 54 -12.88 -2.86 -18.18
N LEU A 55 -13.20 -3.85 -17.34
CA LEU A 55 -14.46 -3.93 -16.60
C LEU A 55 -14.24 -4.28 -15.12
N VAL A 56 -15.03 -3.66 -14.24
CA VAL A 56 -15.13 -3.93 -12.81
C VAL A 56 -16.59 -4.27 -12.52
N ILE A 57 -16.83 -5.41 -11.89
CA ILE A 57 -18.17 -5.83 -11.47
C ILE A 57 -18.20 -5.85 -9.94
N GLU A 58 -18.96 -4.92 -9.38
CA GLU A 58 -19.13 -4.69 -7.94
C GLU A 58 -20.53 -5.13 -7.46
N GLY A 59 -21.42 -5.48 -8.39
CA GLY A 59 -22.82 -5.79 -8.12
C GLY A 59 -23.01 -6.92 -7.13
N ARG A 60 -23.81 -6.66 -6.08
CA ARG A 60 -24.31 -7.67 -5.11
C ARG A 60 -25.64 -8.27 -5.53
N ASP A 61 -26.07 -7.99 -6.75
CA ASP A 61 -27.33 -8.44 -7.30
C ASP A 61 -27.28 -9.92 -7.72
N ASP A 62 -28.46 -10.47 -8.00
CA ASP A 62 -28.62 -11.85 -8.47
C ASP A 62 -28.44 -12.03 -9.97
N ALA A 63 -27.91 -11.01 -10.65
CA ALA A 63 -27.75 -10.99 -12.09
C ALA A 63 -26.67 -11.97 -12.58
N VAL A 64 -26.90 -12.52 -13.78
CA VAL A 64 -25.92 -13.30 -14.53
C VAL A 64 -25.29 -12.39 -15.57
N TYR A 65 -23.97 -12.27 -15.53
CA TYR A 65 -23.17 -11.44 -16.41
C TYR A 65 -22.55 -12.32 -17.51
N ASP A 66 -23.12 -12.26 -18.71
CA ASP A 66 -22.57 -12.93 -19.89
C ASP A 66 -21.61 -11.98 -20.63
N LEU A 67 -20.32 -12.31 -20.61
CA LEU A 67 -19.27 -11.46 -21.17
C LEU A 67 -18.99 -11.73 -22.66
N SER A 68 -19.77 -12.60 -23.31
CA SER A 68 -19.58 -12.96 -24.73
C SER A 68 -19.63 -11.77 -25.70
N ARG A 69 -20.30 -10.67 -25.33
CA ARG A 69 -20.39 -9.46 -26.17
C ARG A 69 -19.10 -8.64 -26.21
N PHE A 70 -18.26 -8.72 -25.18
CA PHE A 70 -17.05 -7.89 -25.09
C PHE A 70 -15.84 -8.54 -25.76
N LYS A 71 -15.69 -8.28 -27.06
CA LYS A 71 -14.61 -8.89 -27.87
C LYS A 71 -13.22 -8.33 -27.54
N ASN A 72 -13.15 -7.10 -27.03
CA ASN A 72 -11.89 -6.40 -26.74
C ASN A 72 -11.50 -6.42 -25.26
N LEU A 73 -12.28 -7.08 -24.39
CA LEU A 73 -12.06 -7.02 -22.94
C LEU A 73 -10.75 -7.71 -22.55
N GLN A 74 -9.81 -6.92 -22.05
CA GLN A 74 -8.49 -7.38 -21.61
C GLN A 74 -8.38 -7.50 -20.09
N GLN A 75 -9.09 -6.66 -19.33
CA GLN A 75 -9.04 -6.62 -17.87
C GLN A 75 -10.42 -6.82 -17.26
N LEU A 76 -10.53 -7.73 -16.29
CA LEU A 76 -11.74 -7.96 -15.53
C LEU A 76 -11.41 -7.97 -14.02
N ILE A 77 -12.10 -7.13 -13.27
CA ILE A 77 -12.04 -7.08 -11.80
C ILE A 77 -13.43 -7.43 -11.26
N VAL A 78 -13.50 -8.34 -10.31
CA VAL A 78 -14.74 -8.83 -9.71
C VAL A 78 -14.66 -8.58 -8.21
N GLN A 79 -15.55 -7.78 -7.64
CA GLN A 79 -15.56 -7.41 -6.22
C GLN A 79 -16.87 -7.85 -5.53
N SER A 80 -17.29 -9.10 -5.74
CA SER A 80 -18.59 -9.59 -5.27
C SER A 80 -18.62 -11.13 -5.12
N HIS A 81 -19.69 -11.62 -4.49
CA HIS A 81 -20.04 -13.04 -4.33
C HIS A 81 -20.55 -13.69 -5.64
N LEU A 82 -20.05 -13.25 -6.80
CA LEU A 82 -20.51 -13.72 -8.10
C LEU A 82 -20.06 -15.14 -8.44
N ILE A 83 -19.07 -15.65 -7.72
CA ILE A 83 -18.76 -17.07 -7.67
C ILE A 83 -19.26 -17.56 -6.32
N ASN A 84 -20.33 -18.36 -6.34
CA ASN A 84 -20.90 -18.86 -5.10
C ASN A 84 -20.09 -20.05 -4.55
N PRO A 85 -20.26 -20.41 -3.26
CA PRO A 85 -19.57 -21.55 -2.65
C PRO A 85 -19.93 -22.88 -3.32
N ASN A 86 -21.01 -22.96 -4.09
CA ASN A 86 -21.43 -24.18 -4.79
C ASN A 86 -20.70 -24.38 -6.11
N GLY A 87 -20.03 -23.35 -6.65
CA GLY A 87 -19.33 -23.39 -7.93
C GLY A 87 -20.15 -22.84 -9.10
N ASP A 88 -21.34 -22.30 -8.83
CA ASP A 88 -22.08 -21.55 -9.84
C ASP A 88 -21.45 -20.16 -9.97
N SER A 89 -20.92 -19.91 -11.15
CA SER A 89 -20.46 -18.60 -11.56
C SER A 89 -21.64 -17.86 -12.20
N ARG A 90 -21.96 -16.69 -11.65
CA ARG A 90 -22.80 -15.70 -12.32
C ARG A 90 -22.06 -15.04 -13.48
N LEU A 91 -20.75 -15.22 -13.59
CA LEU A 91 -19.95 -14.84 -14.76
C LEU A 91 -19.97 -15.97 -15.79
N ARG A 92 -20.32 -15.67 -17.04
CA ARG A 92 -20.33 -16.64 -18.14
C ARG A 92 -19.54 -16.12 -19.34
N ASN A 93 -19.00 -17.07 -20.11
CA ASN A 93 -18.35 -16.82 -21.40
C ASN A 93 -17.26 -15.73 -21.32
N LEU A 94 -16.28 -15.93 -20.44
CA LEU A 94 -15.11 -15.05 -20.41
C LEU A 94 -14.44 -15.01 -21.79
N PRO A 95 -14.08 -13.81 -22.29
CA PRO A 95 -13.49 -13.67 -23.60
C PRO A 95 -12.06 -14.24 -23.62
N SER A 96 -11.64 -14.74 -24.79
CA SER A 96 -10.28 -15.26 -24.99
C SER A 96 -9.22 -14.16 -25.00
N THR A 97 -9.63 -12.90 -25.21
CA THR A 97 -8.78 -11.70 -25.17
C THR A 97 -8.42 -11.26 -23.76
N LEU A 98 -8.96 -11.91 -22.73
CA LEU A 98 -8.71 -11.56 -21.34
C LEU A 98 -7.25 -11.86 -20.95
N VAL A 99 -6.53 -10.82 -20.54
CA VAL A 99 -5.12 -10.87 -20.12
C VAL A 99 -4.98 -10.72 -18.61
N GLY A 100 -5.91 -10.03 -17.94
CA GLY A 100 -5.90 -9.86 -16.49
C GLY A 100 -7.25 -10.17 -15.85
N PHE A 101 -7.25 -11.07 -14.88
CA PHE A 101 -8.42 -11.42 -14.08
C PHE A 101 -8.12 -11.22 -12.60
N ARG A 102 -8.94 -10.42 -11.94
CA ARG A 102 -8.85 -10.12 -10.51
C ARG A 102 -10.18 -10.40 -9.85
N ILE A 103 -10.17 -11.10 -8.74
CA ILE A 103 -11.39 -11.40 -8.01
C ILE A 103 -11.18 -11.24 -6.51
N ALA A 104 -12.00 -10.41 -5.87
CA ALA A 104 -12.20 -10.39 -4.44
C ALA A 104 -13.57 -11.02 -4.16
N CYS A 105 -13.57 -12.15 -3.46
CA CYS A 105 -14.78 -12.92 -3.18
C CYS A 105 -14.77 -13.50 -1.77
N GLY A 106 -15.94 -13.94 -1.32
CA GLY A 106 -16.07 -14.80 -0.13
C GLY A 106 -15.59 -16.21 -0.44
N ASP A 107 -16.42 -17.21 -0.08
CA ASP A 107 -16.04 -18.60 -0.31
C ASP A 107 -15.81 -18.88 -1.80
N ILE A 108 -14.73 -19.60 -2.12
CA ILE A 108 -14.38 -19.93 -3.51
C ILE A 108 -14.12 -21.42 -3.70
N LYS A 109 -14.76 -21.99 -4.73
CA LYS A 109 -14.40 -23.30 -5.28
C LYS A 109 -13.44 -23.12 -6.45
N PHE A 110 -12.16 -23.44 -6.25
CA PHE A 110 -11.13 -23.30 -7.27
C PHE A 110 -11.44 -24.08 -8.55
N ALA A 111 -12.01 -25.28 -8.45
CA ALA A 111 -12.41 -26.04 -9.64
C ALA A 111 -13.38 -25.28 -10.55
N ALA A 112 -14.33 -24.54 -9.97
CA ALA A 112 -15.28 -23.72 -10.72
C ALA A 112 -14.60 -22.50 -11.34
N LEU A 113 -13.76 -21.81 -10.57
CA LEU A 113 -12.97 -20.67 -11.06
C LEU A 113 -12.07 -21.09 -12.24
N MET A 114 -11.35 -22.20 -12.11
CA MET A 114 -10.48 -22.71 -13.17
C MET A 114 -11.28 -23.15 -14.40
N THR A 115 -12.48 -23.72 -14.22
CA THR A 115 -13.37 -24.06 -15.33
C THR A 115 -13.86 -22.83 -16.08
N LEU A 116 -14.08 -21.71 -15.38
CA LEU A 116 -14.43 -20.43 -15.99
C LEU A 116 -13.24 -19.84 -16.77
N LEU A 117 -12.05 -19.83 -16.16
CA LEU A 117 -10.86 -19.19 -16.73
C LEU A 117 -10.23 -19.97 -17.88
N LYS A 118 -10.52 -21.26 -18.06
CA LYS A 118 -9.94 -22.09 -19.14
C LYS A 118 -10.18 -21.52 -20.56
N ASN A 119 -11.21 -20.71 -20.74
CA ASN A 119 -11.54 -20.08 -22.03
C ASN A 119 -10.69 -18.83 -22.33
N SER A 120 -9.84 -18.42 -21.39
CA SER A 120 -8.95 -17.27 -21.49
C SER A 120 -7.48 -17.73 -21.43
N PRO A 121 -6.95 -18.37 -22.51
CA PRO A 121 -5.62 -19.00 -22.48
C PRO A 121 -4.47 -17.99 -22.41
N HIS A 122 -4.70 -16.73 -22.80
CA HIS A 122 -3.72 -15.64 -22.78
C HIS A 122 -3.65 -14.91 -21.44
N LEU A 123 -4.24 -15.50 -20.39
CA LEU A 123 -4.24 -14.90 -19.07
C LEU A 123 -2.80 -14.77 -18.57
N ASN A 124 -2.40 -13.52 -18.34
CA ASN A 124 -1.08 -13.12 -17.89
C ASN A 124 -1.09 -12.79 -16.39
N VAL A 125 -2.18 -12.20 -15.91
CA VAL A 125 -2.35 -11.80 -14.52
C VAL A 125 -3.57 -12.49 -13.92
N LEU A 126 -3.35 -13.25 -12.84
CA LEU A 126 -4.40 -13.83 -12.02
C LEU A 126 -4.20 -13.39 -10.57
N GLU A 127 -5.12 -12.59 -10.05
CA GLU A 127 -5.10 -12.15 -8.65
C GLU A 127 -6.40 -12.53 -7.95
N ILE A 128 -6.29 -13.29 -6.87
CA ILE A 128 -7.42 -13.83 -6.13
C ILE A 128 -7.30 -13.34 -4.69
N SER A 129 -8.34 -12.71 -4.19
CA SER A 129 -8.48 -12.29 -2.80
C SER A 129 -9.73 -12.97 -2.22
N CYS A 130 -9.55 -13.78 -1.18
CA CYS A 130 -10.62 -14.61 -0.63
C CYS A 130 -10.85 -14.30 0.86
N TRP A 131 -12.03 -13.85 1.24
CA TRP A 131 -12.39 -13.63 2.67
C TRP A 131 -13.24 -14.75 3.28
N GLY A 132 -13.44 -15.85 2.55
CA GLY A 132 -14.24 -16.99 2.96
C GLY A 132 -13.47 -18.31 2.95
N ALA A 133 -14.19 -19.42 3.08
CA ALA A 133 -13.64 -20.77 2.97
C ALA A 133 -13.27 -21.10 1.52
N PHE A 134 -12.20 -21.86 1.32
CA PHE A 134 -11.80 -22.34 0.00
C PHE A 134 -11.33 -23.81 0.07
N ASP A 135 -11.57 -24.53 -1.02
CA ASP A 135 -11.25 -25.95 -1.10
C ASP A 135 -9.83 -26.19 -1.63
N VAL A 136 -8.87 -26.37 -0.72
CA VAL A 136 -7.48 -26.73 -1.06
C VAL A 136 -7.34 -28.18 -1.56
N LYS A 137 -8.32 -29.05 -1.29
CA LYS A 137 -8.31 -30.42 -1.82
C LYS A 137 -8.61 -30.44 -3.31
N SER A 138 -9.34 -29.45 -3.81
CA SER A 138 -9.46 -29.23 -5.25
C SER A 138 -8.12 -28.75 -5.79
N LYS A 139 -7.44 -29.61 -6.57
CA LYS A 139 -6.15 -29.28 -7.18
C LYS A 139 -6.27 -27.97 -7.94
N LEU A 140 -5.38 -27.03 -7.65
CA LEU A 140 -5.15 -25.88 -8.50
C LEU A 140 -4.75 -26.40 -9.89
N ARG A 141 -5.41 -25.92 -10.95
CA ARG A 141 -5.13 -26.34 -12.34
C ARG A 141 -4.72 -25.12 -13.14
N LEU A 142 -3.43 -24.84 -13.15
CA LEU A 142 -2.85 -23.72 -13.90
C LEU A 142 -2.21 -24.14 -15.22
N ASP A 143 -2.30 -25.43 -15.57
CA ASP A 143 -1.65 -26.03 -16.76
C ASP A 143 -2.06 -25.34 -18.08
N TYR A 144 -3.21 -24.65 -18.09
CA TYR A 144 -3.74 -23.94 -19.26
C TYR A 144 -3.21 -22.50 -19.40
N PHE A 145 -2.55 -21.94 -18.37
CA PHE A 145 -2.10 -20.55 -18.34
C PHE A 145 -0.58 -20.45 -18.56
N GLY A 146 -0.10 -20.93 -19.71
CA GLY A 146 1.33 -20.88 -20.05
C GLY A 146 1.90 -19.47 -20.17
N ASP A 147 1.06 -18.46 -20.32
CA ASP A 147 1.42 -17.04 -20.41
C ASP A 147 1.40 -16.29 -19.07
N LEU A 148 1.08 -16.98 -17.97
CA LEU A 148 0.93 -16.33 -16.66
C LEU A 148 2.26 -15.77 -16.15
N THR A 149 2.37 -14.45 -16.02
CA THR A 149 3.53 -13.78 -15.41
C THR A 149 3.29 -13.35 -13.98
N THR A 150 2.03 -13.19 -13.56
CA THR A 150 1.67 -12.77 -12.20
C THR A 150 0.61 -13.70 -11.62
N PHE A 151 0.94 -14.30 -10.47
CA PHE A 151 0.00 -15.06 -9.66
C PHE A 151 -0.05 -14.48 -8.25
N THR A 152 -1.23 -14.03 -7.84
CA THR A 152 -1.50 -13.52 -6.49
C THR A 152 -2.65 -14.32 -5.88
N PHE A 153 -2.43 -14.83 -4.68
CA PHE A 153 -3.50 -15.37 -3.85
C PHE A 153 -3.38 -14.81 -2.44
N ILE A 154 -4.41 -14.09 -2.01
CA ILE A 154 -4.49 -13.42 -0.70
C ILE A 154 -5.74 -13.89 0.04
N THR A 155 -5.65 -14.09 1.35
CA THR A 155 -6.80 -14.41 2.19
C THR A 155 -7.13 -13.29 3.18
N PHE A 156 -8.38 -13.26 3.64
CA PHE A 156 -8.76 -12.46 4.79
C PHE A 156 -9.35 -13.36 5.86
N GLY A 157 -9.04 -13.09 7.12
CA GLY A 157 -9.98 -13.39 8.19
C GLY A 157 -10.95 -12.21 8.33
N ARG A 158 -12.26 -12.48 8.48
CA ARG A 158 -13.21 -11.44 8.87
C ARG A 158 -12.93 -11.03 10.32
N ALA A 159 -12.66 -9.75 10.57
CA ALA A 159 -12.59 -9.20 11.93
C ALA A 159 -13.99 -9.11 12.59
N ASP A 160 -15.07 -9.04 11.79
CA ASP A 160 -16.40 -8.62 12.25
C ASP A 160 -17.43 -9.74 12.48
N SER A 161 -17.03 -11.02 12.47
CA SER A 161 -17.99 -12.10 12.74
C SER A 161 -17.50 -13.03 13.82
N GLU A 162 -18.41 -13.46 14.70
CA GLU A 162 -18.24 -14.45 15.77
C GLU A 162 -17.63 -15.80 15.31
N ILE A 163 -17.37 -15.96 14.00
CA ILE A 163 -16.55 -17.00 13.39
C ILE A 163 -15.07 -16.71 13.68
N ARG A 164 -14.64 -17.06 14.90
CA ARG A 164 -13.24 -17.03 15.37
C ARG A 164 -12.37 -18.11 14.73
N HIS A 165 -12.53 -18.37 13.43
CA HIS A 165 -11.73 -19.38 12.74
C HIS A 165 -11.01 -18.71 11.58
N SER A 166 -9.69 -18.78 11.60
CA SER A 166 -8.89 -18.48 10.42
C SER A 166 -9.42 -19.34 9.28
N PRO A 167 -9.49 -18.85 8.03
CA PRO A 167 -9.73 -19.73 6.87
C PRO A 167 -8.81 -20.96 6.88
N TRP A 168 -7.68 -20.83 7.58
CA TRP A 168 -6.61 -21.80 7.73
C TRP A 168 -6.73 -22.75 8.93
N ASP A 169 -7.70 -22.60 9.83
CA ASP A 169 -7.88 -23.53 10.97
C ASP A 169 -8.20 -24.97 10.50
N SER A 170 -8.60 -25.13 9.23
CA SER A 170 -8.77 -26.42 8.55
C SER A 170 -7.57 -26.87 7.69
N LEU A 171 -6.55 -26.02 7.53
CA LEU A 171 -5.45 -26.13 6.55
C LEU A 171 -4.06 -26.23 7.19
N ILE A 172 -3.99 -26.70 8.44
CA ILE A 172 -2.73 -27.08 9.10
C ILE A 172 -2.02 -28.25 8.37
N ASP A 173 -2.67 -28.86 7.38
CA ASP A 173 -2.12 -29.91 6.51
C ASP A 173 -1.15 -29.31 5.45
N LEU A 174 0.11 -29.09 5.85
CA LEU A 174 1.19 -28.62 4.98
C LEU A 174 1.34 -29.42 3.66
N PRO A 175 1.21 -30.77 3.65
CA PRO A 175 1.14 -31.54 2.41
C PRO A 175 0.07 -31.07 1.41
N ALA A 176 -1.14 -30.77 1.87
CA ALA A 176 -2.21 -30.30 1.00
C ALA A 176 -1.87 -28.93 0.37
N VAL A 177 -1.21 -28.05 1.13
CA VAL A 177 -0.72 -26.76 0.62
C VAL A 177 0.40 -26.94 -0.41
N ASP A 178 1.36 -27.84 -0.17
CA ASP A 178 2.41 -28.14 -1.15
C ASP A 178 1.83 -28.70 -2.46
N ASP A 179 0.92 -29.67 -2.35
CA ASP A 179 0.22 -30.25 -3.51
C ASP A 179 -0.59 -29.20 -4.27
N TRP A 180 -1.26 -28.29 -3.55
CA TRP A 180 -2.02 -27.19 -4.15
C TRP A 180 -1.13 -26.19 -4.89
N LEU A 181 0.06 -25.88 -4.36
CA LEU A 181 1.02 -25.00 -5.01
C LEU A 181 1.78 -25.69 -6.15
N ARG A 182 1.76 -27.03 -6.25
CA ARG A 182 2.53 -27.82 -7.25
C ARG A 182 2.53 -27.24 -8.67
N PRO A 183 1.38 -26.83 -9.24
CA PRO A 183 1.31 -26.33 -10.61
C PRO A 183 2.11 -25.06 -10.88
N LEU A 184 2.36 -24.22 -9.87
CA LEU A 184 3.12 -22.97 -10.05
C LEU A 184 4.54 -23.21 -10.59
N ALA A 185 5.13 -24.36 -10.26
CA ALA A 185 6.47 -24.73 -10.70
C ALA A 185 6.57 -24.92 -12.22
N ASN A 186 5.45 -25.18 -12.91
CA ASN A 186 5.42 -25.39 -14.36
C ASN A 186 5.25 -24.07 -15.13
N LEU A 187 5.01 -22.95 -14.45
CA LEU A 187 4.75 -21.66 -15.07
C LEU A 187 6.07 -20.92 -15.33
N SER A 188 6.78 -21.33 -16.38
CA SER A 188 8.12 -20.82 -16.71
C SER A 188 8.21 -19.33 -17.04
N LYS A 189 7.07 -18.65 -17.28
CA LYS A 189 7.00 -17.19 -17.50
C LYS A 189 6.64 -16.41 -16.24
N LEU A 190 6.46 -17.08 -15.10
CA LEU A 190 6.03 -16.44 -13.86
C LEU A 190 7.13 -15.53 -13.33
N THR A 191 6.84 -14.23 -13.28
CA THR A 191 7.77 -13.19 -12.80
C THR A 191 7.43 -12.70 -11.40
N LYS A 192 6.16 -12.81 -11.00
CA LYS A 192 5.67 -12.34 -9.71
C LYS A 192 4.77 -13.37 -9.04
N VAL A 193 5.10 -13.69 -7.80
CA VAL A 193 4.33 -14.62 -6.95
C VAL A 193 4.03 -13.97 -5.61
N VAL A 194 2.75 -13.98 -5.23
CA VAL A 194 2.28 -13.38 -3.99
C VAL A 194 1.34 -14.36 -3.32
N LEU A 195 1.70 -14.82 -2.12
CA LEU A 195 0.98 -15.88 -1.43
C LEU A 195 0.73 -15.49 0.03
N ASP A 196 -0.52 -15.22 0.36
CA ASP A 196 -0.94 -15.21 1.75
C ASP A 196 -1.34 -16.63 2.17
N MET A 197 -0.53 -17.23 3.04
CA MET A 197 -0.64 -18.63 3.46
C MET A 197 -0.21 -18.72 4.93
N PRO A 198 -0.75 -19.66 5.72
CA PRO A 198 -0.52 -19.77 7.16
C PRO A 198 0.89 -20.28 7.47
N ARG A 199 1.50 -20.98 6.51
CA ARG A 199 2.92 -21.35 6.48
C ARG A 199 3.24 -21.87 5.08
N LEU A 200 4.25 -21.31 4.43
CA LEU A 200 4.71 -21.84 3.15
C LEU A 200 5.60 -23.08 3.41
N PRO A 201 5.22 -24.29 2.95
CA PRO A 201 6.06 -25.47 3.12
C PRO A 201 7.38 -25.34 2.35
N LEU A 202 8.50 -25.77 2.94
CA LEU A 202 9.81 -25.69 2.30
C LEU A 202 9.84 -26.34 0.89
N PRO A 203 9.24 -27.53 0.64
CA PRO A 203 9.19 -28.09 -0.72
C PRO A 203 8.53 -27.16 -1.75
N ALA A 204 7.46 -26.45 -1.35
CA ALA A 204 6.79 -25.49 -2.21
C ALA A 204 7.66 -24.25 -2.44
N THR A 205 8.34 -23.76 -1.39
CA THR A 205 9.30 -22.66 -1.51
C THR A 205 10.41 -23.00 -2.49
N LEU A 206 11.07 -24.16 -2.34
CA LEU A 206 12.17 -24.57 -3.21
C LEU A 206 11.74 -24.64 -4.67
N ARG A 207 10.55 -25.19 -4.93
CA ARG A 207 9.96 -25.21 -6.27
C ARG A 207 9.73 -23.81 -6.84
N ILE A 208 9.15 -22.90 -6.06
CA ILE A 208 8.95 -21.50 -6.48
C ILE A 208 10.31 -20.82 -6.73
N ALA A 209 11.30 -21.06 -5.87
CA ALA A 209 12.63 -20.49 -5.99
C ALA A 209 13.36 -20.91 -7.28
N THR A 210 13.03 -22.10 -7.83
CA THR A 210 13.59 -22.59 -9.10
C THR A 210 13.04 -21.91 -10.36
N LEU A 211 12.00 -21.08 -10.23
CA LEU A 211 11.39 -20.44 -11.39
C LEU A 211 12.38 -19.48 -12.07
N PRO A 212 12.73 -19.69 -13.35
CA PRO A 212 13.84 -19.00 -14.00
C PRO A 212 13.57 -17.52 -14.27
N THR A 213 12.30 -17.11 -14.29
CA THR A 213 11.87 -15.73 -14.53
C THR A 213 11.40 -15.01 -13.27
N LEU A 214 11.46 -15.64 -12.10
CA LEU A 214 10.92 -15.08 -10.87
C LEU A 214 11.72 -13.86 -10.42
N LYS A 215 11.07 -12.69 -10.45
CA LYS A 215 11.67 -11.41 -10.05
C LYS A 215 11.12 -10.90 -8.73
N SER A 216 9.87 -11.18 -8.40
CA SER A 216 9.19 -10.62 -7.24
C SER A 216 8.48 -11.71 -6.45
N PHE A 217 8.80 -11.81 -5.17
CA PHE A 217 8.18 -12.77 -4.25
C PHE A 217 7.68 -12.08 -2.98
N ALA A 218 6.45 -12.42 -2.58
CA ALA A 218 5.86 -11.95 -1.34
C ALA A 218 5.04 -13.07 -0.68
N SER A 219 5.17 -13.23 0.63
CA SER A 219 4.31 -14.13 1.40
C SER A 219 4.20 -13.71 2.85
N THR A 220 3.14 -14.10 3.56
CA THR A 220 2.83 -13.66 4.93
C THR A 220 3.40 -14.56 6.04
N GLN A 221 4.02 -15.70 5.71
CA GLN A 221 4.57 -16.68 6.67
C GLN A 221 5.82 -17.43 6.15
N VAL A 222 6.78 -16.68 5.62
CA VAL A 222 8.14 -17.10 5.26
C VAL A 222 8.94 -17.43 6.53
N THR A 223 9.79 -18.45 6.47
CA THR A 223 10.71 -18.86 7.55
C THR A 223 12.17 -18.66 7.14
N ASP A 224 13.09 -18.74 8.08
CA ASP A 224 14.54 -18.68 7.79
C ASP A 224 14.97 -19.79 6.81
N ASP A 225 14.47 -21.04 6.98
CA ASP A 225 14.71 -22.14 6.04
C ASP A 225 14.23 -21.84 4.62
N ALA A 226 13.11 -21.10 4.48
CA ALA A 226 12.60 -20.71 3.18
C ALA A 226 13.54 -19.72 2.49
N LEU A 227 14.11 -18.76 3.24
CA LEU A 227 15.12 -17.82 2.74
C LEU A 227 16.41 -18.55 2.33
N ALA A 228 16.86 -19.52 3.13
CA ALA A 228 17.98 -20.39 2.77
C ALA A 228 17.71 -21.12 1.45
N GLY A 229 16.50 -21.65 1.26
CA GLY A 229 16.08 -22.30 0.03
C GLY A 229 16.15 -21.39 -1.21
N PHE A 230 15.77 -20.11 -1.11
CA PHE A 230 15.92 -19.16 -2.23
C PHE A 230 17.38 -18.97 -2.65
N VAL A 231 18.29 -19.03 -1.69
CA VAL A 231 19.74 -18.95 -1.94
C VAL A 231 20.28 -20.24 -2.53
N GLU A 232 19.89 -21.40 -1.98
CA GLU A 232 20.31 -22.72 -2.47
C GLU A 232 19.91 -22.95 -3.92
N MET A 233 18.75 -22.45 -4.32
CA MET A 233 18.26 -22.57 -5.70
C MET A 233 18.74 -21.44 -6.63
N GLU A 234 19.66 -20.58 -6.17
CA GLU A 234 20.19 -19.44 -6.93
C GLU A 234 19.09 -18.57 -7.56
N SER A 235 18.03 -18.32 -6.79
CA SER A 235 16.82 -17.70 -7.31
C SER A 235 17.09 -16.31 -7.92
N PRO A 236 16.51 -15.99 -9.10
CA PRO A 236 16.77 -14.72 -9.80
C PRO A 236 16.00 -13.52 -9.21
N ILE A 237 15.52 -13.62 -7.96
CA ILE A 237 14.66 -12.62 -7.34
C ILE A 237 15.35 -11.26 -7.22
N GLU A 238 14.63 -10.24 -7.66
CA GLU A 238 14.99 -8.83 -7.56
C GLU A 238 14.25 -8.13 -6.42
N GLU A 239 13.09 -8.63 -6.02
CA GLU A 239 12.25 -8.09 -4.95
C GLU A 239 11.80 -9.18 -3.99
N LEU A 240 12.00 -8.90 -2.70
CA LEU A 240 11.53 -9.75 -1.62
C LEU A 240 10.71 -8.91 -0.63
N ASN A 241 9.41 -9.18 -0.57
CA ASN A 241 8.52 -8.54 0.40
C ASN A 241 8.18 -9.52 1.52
N LEU A 242 8.78 -9.29 2.68
CA LEU A 242 8.59 -10.02 3.92
C LEU A 242 7.72 -9.23 4.91
N ALA A 243 6.97 -8.21 4.48
CA ALA A 243 6.18 -7.40 5.39
C ALA A 243 5.28 -8.24 6.31
N GLY A 244 5.36 -7.99 7.62
CA GLY A 244 4.60 -8.66 8.67
C GLY A 244 5.07 -10.08 9.03
N ASN A 245 6.09 -10.64 8.38
CA ASN A 245 6.51 -12.01 8.64
C ASN A 245 7.05 -12.17 10.06
N LYS A 246 6.44 -13.10 10.81
CA LYS A 246 6.82 -13.35 12.22
C LYS A 246 7.77 -14.54 12.38
N LEU A 247 7.99 -15.34 11.34
CA LEU A 247 8.84 -16.54 11.41
C LEU A 247 10.23 -16.32 10.80
N VAL A 248 10.46 -15.17 10.18
CA VAL A 248 11.79 -14.72 9.76
C VAL A 248 12.47 -14.04 10.95
N THR A 249 13.74 -14.35 11.17
CA THR A 249 14.56 -13.81 12.25
C THR A 249 15.86 -13.20 11.72
N ASP A 250 16.70 -12.66 12.62
CA ASP A 250 18.05 -12.20 12.29
C ASP A 250 18.89 -13.27 11.57
N TYR A 251 18.71 -14.55 11.91
CA TYR A 251 19.39 -15.67 11.25
C TYR A 251 18.99 -15.79 9.78
N GLY A 252 17.71 -15.56 9.46
CA GLY A 252 17.23 -15.54 8.08
C GLY A 252 17.87 -14.45 7.23
N MET A 253 18.24 -13.32 7.84
CA MET A 253 18.86 -12.20 7.13
C MET A 253 20.27 -12.53 6.63
N GLU A 254 21.00 -13.45 7.29
CA GLU A 254 22.34 -13.89 6.89
C GLU A 254 22.39 -14.44 5.45
N PHE A 255 21.28 -15.00 4.97
CA PHE A 255 21.19 -15.55 3.62
C PHE A 255 21.04 -14.49 2.54
N LEU A 256 20.43 -13.34 2.84
CA LEU A 256 20.03 -12.35 1.83
C LEU A 256 21.18 -11.77 0.99
N PRO A 257 22.39 -11.50 1.54
CA PRO A 257 23.54 -11.06 0.74
C PRO A 257 23.92 -12.00 -0.41
N ARG A 258 23.54 -13.28 -0.32
CA ARG A 258 23.82 -14.28 -1.36
C ARG A 258 22.83 -14.21 -2.53
N LEU A 259 21.71 -13.49 -2.39
CA LEU A 259 20.75 -13.23 -3.47
C LEU A 259 21.27 -12.08 -4.33
N LYS A 260 22.13 -12.43 -5.30
CA LYS A 260 22.90 -11.46 -6.10
C LYS A 260 22.08 -10.48 -6.93
N ASN A 261 20.79 -10.77 -7.18
CA ASN A 261 19.92 -9.88 -7.96
C ASN A 261 19.00 -9.03 -7.08
N LEU A 262 19.03 -9.20 -5.76
CA LEU A 262 18.10 -8.53 -4.85
C LEU A 262 18.34 -7.02 -4.82
N ARG A 263 17.31 -6.27 -5.23
CA ARG A 263 17.30 -4.80 -5.33
C ARG A 263 16.25 -4.16 -4.42
N ARG A 264 15.19 -4.88 -4.07
CA ARG A 264 14.15 -4.38 -3.15
C ARG A 264 13.90 -5.36 -2.02
N LEU A 265 13.96 -4.87 -0.79
CA LEU A 265 13.68 -5.63 0.42
C LEU A 265 12.70 -4.87 1.30
N CYS A 266 11.60 -5.53 1.68
CA CYS A 266 10.70 -5.02 2.70
C CYS A 266 10.67 -6.01 3.87
N VAL A 267 11.12 -5.56 5.05
CA VAL A 267 11.02 -6.29 6.32
C VAL A 267 10.12 -5.56 7.32
N ALA A 268 9.28 -4.64 6.83
CA ALA A 268 8.36 -3.87 7.64
C ALA A 268 7.48 -4.79 8.52
N GLY A 269 7.38 -4.51 9.82
CA GLY A 269 6.63 -5.34 10.76
C GLY A 269 7.18 -6.76 11.01
N CYS A 270 8.39 -7.11 10.55
CA CYS A 270 9.06 -8.37 10.92
C CYS A 270 9.56 -8.31 12.36
N ILE A 271 8.72 -8.70 13.32
CA ILE A 271 9.01 -8.51 14.76
C ILE A 271 10.25 -9.23 15.29
N ASN A 272 10.71 -10.28 14.58
CA ASN A 272 11.85 -11.10 14.99
C ASN A 272 13.14 -10.75 14.23
N VAL A 273 13.07 -9.78 13.31
CA VAL A 273 14.24 -9.12 12.74
C VAL A 273 14.54 -7.90 13.60
N GLY A 274 15.70 -7.89 14.23
CA GLY A 274 16.18 -6.86 15.14
C GLY A 274 17.58 -6.38 14.78
N ASP A 275 18.30 -5.91 15.80
CA ASP A 275 19.61 -5.28 15.63
C ASP A 275 20.64 -6.17 14.90
N PHE A 276 20.64 -7.48 15.17
CA PHE A 276 21.60 -8.41 14.56
C PHE A 276 21.30 -8.70 13.08
N GLY A 277 20.08 -8.46 12.60
CA GLY A 277 19.71 -8.61 11.20
C GLY A 277 20.20 -7.45 10.31
N ILE A 278 20.33 -6.24 10.86
CA ILE A 278 20.73 -5.04 10.12
C ILE A 278 22.10 -5.18 9.42
N PRO A 279 23.18 -5.71 10.06
CA PRO A 279 24.45 -5.91 9.37
C PRO A 279 24.34 -6.79 8.13
N HIS A 280 23.50 -7.82 8.18
CA HIS A 280 23.27 -8.71 7.06
C HIS A 280 22.48 -8.02 5.94
N ILE A 281 21.47 -7.21 6.28
CA ILE A 281 20.76 -6.37 5.30
C ILE A 281 21.72 -5.37 4.64
N ALA A 282 22.59 -4.74 5.42
CA ALA A 282 23.58 -3.78 4.94
C ALA A 282 24.60 -4.40 3.96
N ALA A 283 24.82 -5.72 4.05
CA ALA A 283 25.73 -6.46 3.18
C ALA A 283 25.10 -6.88 1.83
N ILE A 284 23.84 -6.55 1.55
CA ILE A 284 23.19 -6.87 0.27
C ILE A 284 23.78 -5.98 -0.85
N PRO A 285 24.46 -6.56 -1.87
CA PRO A 285 25.37 -5.80 -2.73
C PRO A 285 24.71 -4.83 -3.72
N HIS A 286 23.45 -5.04 -4.07
CA HIS A 286 22.73 -4.27 -5.09
C HIS A 286 21.40 -3.70 -4.59
N LEU A 287 21.24 -3.56 -3.27
CA LEU A 287 19.99 -3.10 -2.69
C LEU A 287 19.73 -1.62 -3.02
N GLU A 288 18.58 -1.33 -3.62
CA GLU A 288 18.15 -0.01 -4.04
C GLU A 288 16.97 0.51 -3.23
N GLU A 289 16.10 -0.37 -2.74
CA GLU A 289 14.95 0.01 -1.93
C GLU A 289 14.87 -0.86 -0.67
N LEU A 290 14.80 -0.21 0.49
CA LEU A 290 14.71 -0.86 1.79
C LEU A 290 13.56 -0.26 2.60
N ASP A 291 12.69 -1.15 3.10
CA ASP A 291 11.65 -0.80 4.07
C ASP A 291 11.82 -1.58 5.37
N ILE A 292 12.11 -0.86 6.45
CA ILE A 292 12.31 -1.37 7.82
C ILE A 292 11.25 -0.84 8.80
N SER A 293 10.09 -0.42 8.28
CA SER A 293 9.04 0.21 9.07
C SER A 293 8.53 -0.65 10.23
N ALA A 294 8.25 -0.03 11.37
CA ALA A 294 7.54 -0.65 12.46
C ALA A 294 6.02 -0.58 12.24
N GLN A 295 5.33 -1.70 12.42
CA GLN A 295 3.87 -1.76 12.47
C GLN A 295 3.42 -1.52 13.92
N VAL A 296 2.60 -0.50 14.17
CA VAL A 296 1.96 -0.27 15.47
C VAL A 296 0.71 -1.13 15.53
N TRP A 297 0.71 -2.21 16.29
CA TRP A 297 -0.50 -3.01 16.48
C TRP A 297 -1.42 -2.32 17.50
N GLU A 298 -2.57 -1.84 17.03
CA GLU A 298 -3.57 -1.13 17.85
C GLU A 298 -4.43 -2.07 18.73
N TYR A 299 -4.18 -3.38 18.71
CA TYR A 299 -4.90 -4.32 19.57
C TYR A 299 -4.17 -4.56 20.91
N GLU A 300 -4.74 -4.00 21.97
CA GLU A 300 -4.51 -4.42 23.35
C GLU A 300 -4.88 -5.91 23.51
N TYR A 301 -3.89 -6.81 23.66
CA TYR A 301 -4.12 -8.16 24.19
C TYR A 301 -3.11 -8.49 25.30
N PRO A 302 -3.53 -9.31 26.29
CA PRO A 302 -2.76 -9.62 27.48
C PRO A 302 -1.56 -10.51 27.13
N PRO A 303 -0.51 -10.51 27.98
CA PRO A 303 0.74 -11.23 27.72
C PRO A 303 0.48 -12.73 27.47
N THR A 304 0.98 -13.24 26.35
CA THR A 304 0.96 -14.67 26.04
C THR A 304 1.93 -15.42 26.98
N PRO A 305 1.58 -16.64 27.44
CA PRO A 305 2.46 -17.43 28.29
C PRO A 305 3.62 -18.01 27.47
N THR A 306 4.82 -17.54 27.81
CA THR A 306 6.16 -18.11 27.62
C THR A 306 6.30 -19.43 26.85
N TYR A 307 6.98 -19.37 25.70
CA TYR A 307 7.77 -20.48 25.17
C TYR A 307 9.24 -20.26 25.55
N PRO A 308 9.97 -21.28 26.04
CA PRO A 308 11.35 -21.13 26.45
C PRO A 308 12.26 -21.17 25.21
N LEU A 309 12.46 -20.03 24.57
CA LEU A 309 13.72 -19.78 23.86
C LEU A 309 14.73 -19.37 24.92
N ASN A 310 15.43 -20.37 25.46
CA ASN A 310 16.58 -20.14 26.31
C ASN A 310 17.64 -19.42 25.47
N HIS A 311 18.22 -18.36 26.04
CA HIS A 311 19.10 -17.36 25.42
C HIS A 311 18.37 -16.19 24.75
N LEU A 312 17.76 -15.33 25.57
CA LEU A 312 17.92 -13.87 25.58
C LEU A 312 16.88 -13.29 26.56
N SER A 313 17.32 -12.96 27.76
CA SER A 313 16.48 -12.40 28.81
C SER A 313 16.30 -10.90 28.61
N THR A 314 15.17 -10.46 28.08
CA THR A 314 14.53 -9.20 28.49
C THR A 314 13.02 -9.41 28.51
N ARG A 315 12.47 -9.43 29.73
CA ARG A 315 11.04 -9.40 30.03
C ARG A 315 10.54 -7.97 29.86
N GLY A 316 9.40 -7.81 29.19
CA GLY A 316 8.53 -6.64 29.33
C GLY A 316 8.09 -6.06 27.99
N ASP A 317 6.83 -6.26 27.62
CA ASP A 317 5.95 -5.35 26.86
C ASP A 317 6.41 -4.65 25.56
N ASP A 318 7.54 -4.97 24.96
CA ASP A 318 7.97 -4.33 23.71
C ASP A 318 7.33 -5.02 22.50
N ARG A 319 6.08 -4.64 22.22
CA ARG A 319 5.31 -5.01 21.02
C ARG A 319 5.77 -4.26 19.76
N ASN A 320 6.96 -3.68 19.78
CA ASN A 320 7.59 -3.04 18.64
C ASN A 320 8.84 -3.83 18.25
N PHE A 321 9.10 -3.84 16.95
CA PHE A 321 10.36 -4.19 16.29
C PHE A 321 11.57 -4.32 17.24
N ARG A 322 12.29 -5.46 17.20
CA ARG A 322 13.47 -5.76 18.04
C ARG A 322 14.71 -4.88 17.77
N LEU A 323 14.56 -3.77 17.06
CA LEU A 323 15.61 -2.76 16.95
C LEU A 323 15.64 -2.00 18.28
N GLN A 324 16.50 -2.44 19.20
CA GLN A 324 16.66 -1.84 20.53
C GLN A 324 17.88 -0.94 20.59
N PHE A 325 18.87 -1.19 19.72
CA PHE A 325 20.19 -0.58 19.73
C PHE A 325 20.38 0.31 18.48
N PRO A 326 20.16 1.62 18.60
CA PRO A 326 20.24 2.57 17.50
C PRO A 326 21.55 2.50 16.69
N GLU A 327 22.66 2.13 17.33
CA GLU A 327 23.97 2.00 16.70
C GLU A 327 24.01 1.02 15.52
N TYR A 328 23.17 -0.02 15.51
CA TYR A 328 23.13 -0.97 14.40
C TYR A 328 22.57 -0.34 13.13
N LEU A 329 21.64 0.61 13.25
CA LEU A 329 21.08 1.34 12.11
C LEU A 329 22.14 2.16 11.36
N SER A 330 23.25 2.53 12.00
CA SER A 330 24.35 3.24 11.32
C SER A 330 24.94 2.43 10.15
N GLN A 331 24.88 1.10 10.21
CA GLN A 331 25.37 0.20 9.17
C GLN A 331 24.53 0.26 7.90
N LEU A 332 23.28 0.76 7.97
CA LEU A 332 22.50 1.03 6.76
C LEU A 332 23.22 2.02 5.84
N GLY A 333 24.08 2.88 6.39
CA GLY A 333 24.95 3.78 5.62
C GLY A 333 25.93 3.05 4.69
N ASP A 334 26.19 1.76 4.87
CA ASP A 334 27.09 0.98 4.00
C ASP A 334 26.44 0.60 2.65
N ILE A 335 25.11 0.70 2.55
CA ILE A 335 24.34 0.36 1.34
C ILE A 335 24.44 1.51 0.32
N LYS A 336 25.60 1.68 -0.32
CA LYS A 336 25.86 2.83 -1.21
C LYS A 336 24.94 2.91 -2.43
N THR A 337 24.29 1.79 -2.79
CA THR A 337 23.32 1.69 -3.89
C THR A 337 21.91 2.12 -3.51
N LEU A 338 21.63 2.37 -2.23
CA LEU A 338 20.28 2.62 -1.74
C LEU A 338 19.73 3.95 -2.28
N LYS A 339 18.55 3.89 -2.91
CA LYS A 339 17.81 5.02 -3.48
C LYS A 339 16.57 5.36 -2.67
N VAL A 340 15.95 4.36 -2.04
CA VAL A 340 14.73 4.53 -1.23
C VAL A 340 14.94 3.90 0.13
N LEU A 341 14.81 4.71 1.17
CA LEU A 341 14.76 4.25 2.56
C LEU A 341 13.41 4.61 3.17
N THR A 342 12.65 3.57 3.53
CA THR A 342 11.39 3.70 4.26
C THR A 342 11.57 3.14 5.66
N ALA A 343 11.28 3.96 6.65
CA ALA A 343 11.41 3.65 8.05
C ALA A 343 10.26 4.31 8.82
N HIS A 344 9.03 3.89 8.57
CA HIS A 344 7.87 4.41 9.30
C HIS A 344 7.88 3.91 10.75
N ASN A 345 7.59 4.76 11.73
CA ASN A 345 7.50 4.41 13.16
C ASN A 345 8.73 3.73 13.80
N VAL A 346 9.90 3.86 13.21
CA VAL A 346 11.14 3.32 13.79
C VAL A 346 11.62 4.24 14.91
N SER A 347 11.21 3.94 16.15
CA SER A 347 11.48 4.77 17.34
C SER A 347 12.96 4.86 17.74
N THR A 348 13.80 3.98 17.22
CA THR A 348 15.25 3.95 17.49
C THR A 348 16.07 4.89 16.62
N PHE A 349 15.51 5.47 15.55
CA PHE A 349 16.22 6.54 14.85
C PHE A 349 16.40 7.73 15.79
N THR A 350 17.64 7.98 16.19
CA THR A 350 18.04 9.24 16.81
C THR A 350 18.40 10.24 15.71
N SER A 351 18.45 11.53 16.04
CA SER A 351 18.88 12.57 15.09
C SER A 351 20.27 12.32 14.51
N LYS A 352 21.21 11.95 15.39
CA LYS A 352 22.59 11.66 15.02
C LYS A 352 22.65 10.50 14.03
N ILE A 353 21.97 9.39 14.34
CA ILE A 353 22.01 8.19 13.48
C ILE A 353 21.33 8.46 12.14
N LEU A 354 20.20 9.17 12.14
CA LEU A 354 19.54 9.55 10.90
C LEU A 354 20.47 10.40 10.02
N SER A 355 21.14 11.39 10.61
CA SER A 355 22.13 12.22 9.91
C SER A 355 23.28 11.39 9.37
N ASP A 356 23.88 10.54 10.21
CA ASP A 356 25.02 9.69 9.84
C ASP A 356 24.64 8.73 8.68
N VAL A 357 23.47 8.08 8.77
CA VAL A 357 22.97 7.16 7.74
C VAL A 357 22.68 7.90 6.44
N VAL A 358 21.85 8.94 6.49
CA VAL A 358 21.42 9.66 5.28
C VAL A 358 22.62 10.27 4.57
N MET A 359 23.56 10.87 5.29
CA MET A 359 24.77 11.47 4.69
C MET A 359 25.76 10.42 4.17
N ALA A 360 25.71 9.18 4.67
CA ALA A 360 26.51 8.06 4.17
C ALA A 360 25.94 7.42 2.90
N LEU A 361 24.70 7.74 2.50
CA LEU A 361 23.97 7.15 1.38
C LEU A 361 23.96 8.07 0.13
N PRO A 362 25.00 8.04 -0.72
CA PRO A 362 25.17 9.03 -1.79
C PRO A 362 24.08 9.00 -2.87
N SER A 363 23.41 7.86 -3.05
CA SER A 363 22.37 7.63 -4.06
C SER A 363 20.95 7.79 -3.53
N LEU A 364 20.76 8.21 -2.26
CA LEU A 364 19.44 8.30 -1.66
C LEU A 364 18.59 9.39 -2.34
N GLU A 365 17.50 8.96 -2.98
CA GLU A 365 16.54 9.82 -3.68
C GLU A 365 15.25 10.02 -2.89
N THR A 366 14.81 9.02 -2.13
CA THR A 366 13.60 9.07 -1.31
C THR A 366 13.88 8.65 0.12
N LEU A 367 13.50 9.51 1.06
CA LEU A 367 13.53 9.22 2.50
C LEU A 367 12.12 9.33 3.07
N ASP A 368 11.65 8.25 3.68
CA ASP A 368 10.41 8.23 4.46
C ASP A 368 10.69 7.83 5.90
N ILE A 369 10.53 8.77 6.82
CA ILE A 369 10.72 8.61 8.27
C ILE A 369 9.45 9.00 9.01
N SER A 370 8.30 8.86 8.35
CA SER A 370 7.00 9.21 8.93
C SER A 370 6.77 8.46 10.26
N GLY A 371 6.23 9.16 11.26
CA GLY A 371 5.98 8.58 12.59
C GLY A 371 7.21 8.23 13.45
N CYS A 372 8.44 8.36 12.95
CA CYS A 372 9.67 8.27 13.78
C CYS A 372 9.81 9.48 14.70
N VAL A 373 9.33 10.61 14.23
CA VAL A 373 9.36 11.88 14.92
C VAL A 373 8.18 11.90 15.89
N GLY A 374 8.41 11.78 17.21
CA GLY A 374 7.41 12.15 18.23
C GLY A 374 6.82 11.02 19.09
N GLN A 375 7.56 9.93 19.32
CA GLN A 375 7.22 8.94 20.36
C GLN A 375 7.55 9.51 21.76
N ILE A 376 6.89 10.61 22.14
CA ILE A 376 6.98 11.22 23.48
C ILE A 376 5.69 10.86 24.22
N GLY A 377 5.78 10.02 25.26
CA GLY A 377 4.67 9.92 26.23
C GLY A 377 4.48 8.59 26.97
N LYS A 378 5.01 7.46 26.50
CA LYS A 378 5.04 6.24 27.34
C LYS A 378 6.39 6.13 28.02
N LYS A 379 6.38 6.22 29.36
CA LYS A 379 7.39 5.55 30.19
C LYS A 379 7.36 4.07 29.81
N ILE A 380 8.17 3.68 28.84
CA ILE A 380 8.68 2.31 28.77
C ILE A 380 9.66 2.24 29.93
N GLY A 381 9.45 1.28 30.84
CA GLY A 381 9.98 1.32 32.20
C GLY A 381 11.47 1.65 32.32
N ASN A 382 11.80 2.50 33.30
CA ASN A 382 13.12 2.69 33.93
C ASN A 382 14.39 2.68 33.05
N ALA A 383 14.32 3.07 31.78
CA ALA A 383 15.47 3.53 31.02
C ALA A 383 15.26 4.99 30.63
N SER A 384 16.24 5.82 30.91
CA SER A 384 16.31 7.24 30.55
C SER A 384 16.05 7.46 29.07
N ASN A 385 14.85 7.94 28.71
CA ASN A 385 14.44 8.35 27.37
C ASN A 385 15.14 9.65 26.93
N ASN A 386 16.44 9.58 26.62
CA ASN A 386 17.24 10.68 26.08
C ASN A 386 17.60 10.51 24.59
N GLY A 387 16.92 9.66 23.82
CA GLY A 387 17.37 9.27 22.47
C GLY A 387 16.36 9.31 21.31
N ALA A 388 15.05 9.23 21.56
CA ALA A 388 14.06 9.36 20.48
C ALA A 388 14.18 10.75 19.83
N LEU A 389 13.72 10.94 18.58
CA LEU A 389 13.62 12.26 17.91
C LEU A 389 12.74 13.21 18.73
N SER A 390 13.32 13.77 19.80
CA SER A 390 12.65 14.51 20.86
C SER A 390 12.75 16.02 20.67
N ASP A 391 13.61 16.46 19.74
CA ASP A 391 13.66 17.84 19.30
C ASP A 391 14.03 17.93 17.80
N ALA A 392 13.39 18.87 17.11
CA ALA A 392 13.24 18.92 15.66
C ALA A 392 14.34 19.69 14.91
N SER A 393 15.29 20.28 15.62
CA SER A 393 16.47 21.02 15.10
C SER A 393 17.43 20.14 14.26
N HIS A 394 17.02 18.92 13.97
CA HIS A 394 17.88 17.84 13.50
C HIS A 394 17.58 17.36 12.08
N LEU A 395 16.56 17.91 11.40
CA LEU A 395 16.32 17.62 9.98
C LEU A 395 16.93 18.69 9.05
N GLU A 396 17.57 19.71 9.63
CA GLU A 396 18.20 20.78 8.85
C GLU A 396 19.27 20.23 7.90
N PHE A 397 20.03 19.21 8.31
CA PHE A 397 21.04 18.62 7.42
C PHE A 397 20.48 18.07 6.10
N LEU A 398 19.18 17.74 6.01
CA LEU A 398 18.58 17.14 4.82
C LEU A 398 18.71 18.03 3.58
N HIS A 399 18.70 19.35 3.72
CA HIS A 399 18.87 20.26 2.59
C HIS A 399 20.25 20.15 1.94
N THR A 400 21.25 19.62 2.66
CA THR A 400 22.63 19.46 2.18
C THR A 400 22.84 18.19 1.34
N HIS A 401 21.87 17.26 1.35
CA HIS A 401 21.98 16.01 0.63
C HIS A 401 21.84 16.22 -0.90
N LYS A 402 22.80 15.70 -1.68
CA LYS A 402 22.95 16.03 -3.11
C LYS A 402 22.05 15.26 -4.07
N SER A 403 21.38 14.21 -3.59
CA SER A 403 20.55 13.33 -4.43
C SER A 403 19.10 13.24 -3.96
N LEU A 404 18.77 13.85 -2.82
CA LEU A 404 17.48 13.65 -2.17
C LEU A 404 16.41 14.46 -2.91
N LYS A 405 15.40 13.76 -3.45
CA LYS A 405 14.30 14.35 -4.23
C LYS A 405 12.99 14.35 -3.45
N LYS A 406 12.72 13.29 -2.69
CA LYS A 406 11.47 13.12 -1.95
C LYS A 406 11.72 12.92 -0.46
N ILE A 407 11.03 13.69 0.36
CA ILE A 407 11.10 13.61 1.82
C ILE A 407 9.68 13.43 2.37
N VAL A 408 9.47 12.37 3.13
CA VAL A 408 8.19 12.08 3.81
C VAL A 408 8.41 12.14 5.32
N LEU A 409 7.79 13.14 5.93
CA LEU A 409 7.86 13.49 7.35
C LEU A 409 6.46 13.44 7.99
N ALA A 410 5.54 12.66 7.39
CA ALA A 410 4.16 12.59 7.84
C ALA A 410 4.05 12.10 9.30
N ALA A 411 3.11 12.65 10.06
CA ALA A 411 2.81 12.18 11.41
C ALA A 411 1.91 10.93 11.35
N THR A 412 2.13 9.96 12.24
CA THR A 412 1.20 8.84 12.39
C THR A 412 -0.16 9.30 12.88
N LEU A 413 -1.19 8.87 12.17
CA LEU A 413 -2.58 9.02 12.56
C LEU A 413 -2.93 7.95 13.59
N GLY A 414 -3.14 8.36 14.83
CA GLY A 414 -3.89 7.60 15.84
C GLY A 414 -4.85 8.55 16.55
N ASP A 415 -5.82 8.00 17.29
CA ASP A 415 -6.89 8.76 17.99
C ASP A 415 -6.37 9.73 19.08
N ILE A 416 -5.07 9.71 19.35
CA ILE A 416 -4.43 10.59 20.33
C ILE A 416 -3.61 11.64 19.55
N PRO A 417 -3.92 12.95 19.67
CA PRO A 417 -3.09 14.00 19.10
C PRO A 417 -1.69 13.90 19.72
N ARG A 418 -0.72 13.43 18.92
CA ARG A 418 0.69 13.42 19.29
C ARG A 418 1.31 14.68 18.70
N PRO A 419 2.03 15.49 19.49
CA PRO A 419 2.69 16.67 18.96
C PRO A 419 3.65 16.26 17.85
N SER A 420 3.45 16.81 16.65
CA SER A 420 4.36 16.63 15.54
C SER A 420 5.70 17.30 15.88
N PRO A 421 6.83 16.60 15.83
CA PRO A 421 8.14 17.20 16.11
C PRO A 421 8.81 17.66 14.82
N LEU A 422 8.03 18.04 13.80
CA LEU A 422 8.53 18.87 12.71
C LEU A 422 8.43 20.33 13.13
N THR A 423 9.54 21.04 13.25
CA THR A 423 9.51 22.49 13.50
C THR A 423 9.41 23.28 12.21
N SER A 424 8.90 24.51 12.35
CA SER A 424 8.92 25.50 11.28
C SER A 424 10.34 25.81 10.79
N ALA A 425 11.35 25.77 11.67
CA ALA A 425 12.75 25.99 11.31
C ALA A 425 13.30 24.86 10.42
N ALA A 426 13.07 23.60 10.82
CA ALA A 426 13.47 22.44 10.03
C ALA A 426 12.80 22.44 8.65
N LEU A 427 11.51 22.73 8.57
CA LEU A 427 10.81 22.87 7.28
C LEU A 427 11.39 24.00 6.43
N ALA A 428 11.64 25.16 7.02
CA ALA A 428 12.19 26.31 6.31
C ALA A 428 13.61 26.03 5.77
N SER A 429 14.43 25.23 6.46
CA SER A 429 15.77 24.86 5.99
C SER A 429 15.75 24.08 4.66
N LEU A 430 14.69 23.32 4.40
CA LEU A 430 14.52 22.58 3.13
C LEU A 430 14.39 23.51 1.92
N ALA A 431 14.08 24.80 2.14
CA ALA A 431 14.07 25.82 1.11
C ALA A 431 15.44 26.00 0.42
N GLU A 432 16.53 25.64 1.10
CA GLU A 432 17.90 25.73 0.56
C GLU A 432 18.29 24.52 -0.29
N SER A 433 17.47 23.47 -0.32
CA SER A 433 17.74 22.29 -1.12
C SER A 433 17.68 22.60 -2.63
N GLN A 434 18.66 22.08 -3.36
CA GLN A 434 18.74 22.20 -4.82
C GLN A 434 18.08 21.04 -5.57
N THR A 435 17.69 19.98 -4.86
CA THR A 435 17.25 18.71 -5.46
C THR A 435 15.87 18.26 -5.03
N VAL A 436 15.34 18.75 -3.91
CA VAL A 436 14.05 18.31 -3.39
C VAL A 436 12.91 18.75 -4.32
N GLU A 437 12.16 17.76 -4.81
CA GLU A 437 11.03 17.87 -5.72
C GLU A 437 9.68 17.64 -5.01
N ALA A 438 9.67 16.84 -3.93
CA ALA A 438 8.45 16.48 -3.22
C ALA A 438 8.65 16.44 -1.70
N ILE A 439 7.76 17.11 -0.96
CA ILE A 439 7.73 17.12 0.51
C ILE A 439 6.35 16.70 0.98
N ASP A 440 6.31 15.74 1.93
CA ASP A 440 5.09 15.34 2.63
C ASP A 440 5.24 15.61 4.13
N ILE A 441 4.41 16.52 4.64
CA ILE A 441 4.31 16.90 6.06
C ILE A 441 2.91 16.62 6.60
N SER A 442 2.17 15.71 5.97
CA SER A 442 0.79 15.43 6.34
C SER A 442 0.68 15.01 7.81
N GLY A 443 -0.36 15.51 8.48
CA GLY A 443 -0.57 15.32 9.91
C GLY A 443 0.38 16.10 10.83
N ALA A 444 1.32 16.90 10.29
CA ALA A 444 2.12 17.79 11.13
C ALA A 444 1.26 18.86 11.84
N GLU A 445 1.72 19.33 12.99
CA GLU A 445 1.04 20.30 13.84
C GLU A 445 1.97 21.48 14.15
N GLY A 446 1.40 22.67 14.30
CA GLY A 446 2.14 23.83 14.80
C GLY A 446 3.13 24.46 13.79
N ILE A 447 3.00 24.16 12.50
CA ILE A 447 3.80 24.74 11.42
C ILE A 447 3.37 26.18 11.14
N ALA A 448 4.32 27.11 11.06
CA ALA A 448 4.05 28.51 10.74
C ALA A 448 3.96 28.73 9.22
N ALA A 449 3.03 29.59 8.78
CA ALA A 449 2.85 29.94 7.37
C ALA A 449 4.14 30.48 6.73
N ASP A 450 4.93 31.27 7.46
CA ASP A 450 6.21 31.81 6.98
C ASP A 450 7.23 30.72 6.62
N SER A 451 7.22 29.59 7.32
CA SER A 451 8.10 28.45 6.99
C SER A 451 7.68 27.73 5.72
N ILE A 452 6.37 27.70 5.43
CA ILE A 452 5.83 27.20 4.16
C ILE A 452 6.19 28.18 3.05
N ALA A 453 6.01 29.48 3.28
CA ALA A 453 6.37 30.52 2.31
C ALA A 453 7.89 30.51 1.97
N ALA A 454 8.74 30.17 2.95
CA ALA A 454 10.18 30.03 2.72
C ALA A 454 10.51 29.00 1.63
N LEU A 455 9.69 27.94 1.46
CA LEU A 455 9.86 26.92 0.43
C LEU A 455 9.77 27.48 -1.00
N SER A 456 9.34 28.74 -1.19
CA SER A 456 9.39 29.43 -2.49
C SER A 456 10.81 29.48 -3.08
N LYS A 457 11.85 29.38 -2.23
CA LYS A 457 13.26 29.32 -2.68
C LYS A 457 13.66 27.95 -3.24
N ALA A 458 12.95 26.86 -2.88
CA ALA A 458 13.22 25.52 -3.38
C ALA A 458 12.70 25.39 -4.82
N LYS A 459 13.55 25.75 -5.79
CA LYS A 459 13.16 25.85 -7.21
C LYS A 459 12.73 24.53 -7.87
N GLN A 460 13.17 23.40 -7.33
CA GLN A 460 12.78 22.07 -7.85
C GLN A 460 11.50 21.54 -7.22
N LEU A 461 11.00 22.14 -6.13
CA LEU A 461 9.81 21.67 -5.45
C LEU A 461 8.60 21.74 -6.41
N ARG A 462 7.90 20.62 -6.58
CA ARG A 462 6.69 20.48 -7.40
C ARG A 462 5.51 19.97 -6.60
N THR A 463 5.77 19.18 -5.56
CA THR A 463 4.73 18.54 -4.76
C THR A 463 4.86 18.90 -3.29
N LEU A 464 3.77 19.38 -2.69
CA LEU A 464 3.69 19.65 -1.26
C LEU A 464 2.42 19.03 -0.67
N ASN A 465 2.57 17.97 0.13
CA ASN A 465 1.45 17.36 0.84
C ASN A 465 1.35 17.90 2.27
N MET A 466 0.25 18.61 2.55
CA MET A 466 -0.10 19.15 3.87
C MET A 466 -1.47 18.67 4.34
N GLY A 467 -1.86 17.46 3.93
CA GLY A 467 -3.11 16.85 4.38
C GLY A 467 -3.18 16.81 5.90
N ARG A 468 -4.30 17.26 6.48
CA ARG A 468 -4.57 17.29 7.93
C ARG A 468 -3.68 18.22 8.76
N VAL A 469 -2.83 19.04 8.15
CA VAL A 469 -1.99 20.04 8.83
C VAL A 469 -2.80 21.26 9.26
N VAL A 470 -2.54 21.75 10.48
CA VAL A 470 -3.01 23.05 10.98
C VAL A 470 -1.84 24.03 10.95
N VAL A 471 -1.96 25.07 10.14
CA VAL A 471 -0.95 26.10 9.93
C VAL A 471 -1.25 27.31 10.81
N LYS A 472 -0.21 27.84 11.47
CA LYS A 472 -0.28 29.09 12.23
C LYS A 472 0.03 30.26 11.29
N GLY A 473 -0.92 31.17 11.10
CA GLY A 473 -0.79 32.32 10.21
C GLY A 473 -1.56 32.15 8.90
N ASP A 474 -1.24 32.98 7.91
CA ASP A 474 -1.95 33.01 6.61
C ASP A 474 -1.38 31.99 5.63
N LEU A 475 -2.02 30.81 5.56
CA LEU A 475 -1.66 29.76 4.61
C LEU A 475 -1.93 30.16 3.15
N GLY A 476 -2.94 30.99 2.89
CA GLY A 476 -3.28 31.44 1.55
C GLY A 476 -2.14 32.24 0.94
N ALA A 477 -1.67 33.26 1.66
CA ALA A 477 -0.51 34.06 1.25
C ALA A 477 0.76 33.19 1.08
N ALA A 478 1.00 32.23 1.98
CA ALA A 478 2.12 31.32 1.87
C ALA A 478 2.07 30.46 0.61
N LEU A 479 0.92 29.83 0.30
CA LEU A 479 0.73 29.03 -0.91
C LEU A 479 0.82 29.86 -2.19
N LEU A 480 0.32 31.10 -2.17
CA LEU A 480 0.48 32.02 -3.28
C LEU A 480 1.97 32.31 -3.55
N SER A 481 2.82 32.39 -2.53
CA SER A 481 4.27 32.57 -2.76
C SER A 481 4.94 31.39 -3.50
N LEU A 482 4.36 30.18 -3.43
CA LEU A 482 4.91 28.94 -4.00
C LEU A 482 4.52 28.75 -5.47
N THR A 483 4.96 29.68 -6.33
CA THR A 483 4.64 29.69 -7.78
C THR A 483 5.10 28.45 -8.55
N GLN A 484 6.06 27.70 -8.02
CA GLN A 484 6.65 26.52 -8.65
C GLN A 484 5.86 25.22 -8.43
N LEU A 485 4.86 25.21 -7.53
CA LEU A 485 4.12 24.00 -7.20
C LEU A 485 3.16 23.58 -8.31
N GLU A 486 3.17 22.28 -8.61
CA GLU A 486 2.25 21.64 -9.55
C GLU A 486 1.21 20.77 -8.84
N SER A 487 1.56 20.23 -7.66
CA SER A 487 0.70 19.37 -6.85
C SER A 487 0.65 19.84 -5.40
N VAL A 488 -0.55 19.95 -4.85
CA VAL A 488 -0.74 20.36 -3.45
C VAL A 488 -1.87 19.58 -2.78
N SER A 489 -1.66 19.19 -1.51
CA SER A 489 -2.70 18.64 -0.63
C SER A 489 -2.95 19.58 0.54
N VAL A 490 -4.19 20.05 0.73
CA VAL A 490 -4.55 21.06 1.74
C VAL A 490 -5.85 20.71 2.47
N SER A 491 -6.00 21.25 3.68
CA SER A 491 -7.24 21.18 4.47
C SER A 491 -7.84 22.57 4.64
N GLU A 492 -8.94 22.86 3.95
CA GLU A 492 -9.60 24.18 3.94
C GLU A 492 -10.08 24.57 5.34
N TYR A 493 -10.87 23.69 5.95
CA TYR A 493 -11.57 23.97 7.21
C TYR A 493 -10.64 24.18 8.41
N LYS A 494 -9.43 23.62 8.37
CA LYS A 494 -8.42 23.78 9.44
C LYS A 494 -7.65 25.09 9.34
N ASN A 495 -7.65 25.73 8.17
CA ASN A 495 -6.76 26.84 7.84
C ASN A 495 -7.49 28.09 7.35
N ASN A 496 -8.83 28.08 7.32
CA ASN A 496 -9.68 29.17 6.81
C ASN A 496 -9.24 29.65 5.41
N LEU A 497 -8.96 28.69 4.53
CA LEU A 497 -8.34 28.95 3.23
C LEU A 497 -9.40 29.37 2.19
N ASP A 498 -9.16 30.47 1.47
CA ASP A 498 -9.97 30.87 0.33
C ASP A 498 -9.54 30.07 -0.92
N ILE A 499 -10.23 28.94 -1.16
CA ILE A 499 -9.95 28.08 -2.31
C ILE A 499 -10.22 28.79 -3.66
N PRO A 500 -11.33 29.53 -3.85
CA PRO A 500 -11.53 30.32 -5.05
C PRO A 500 -10.37 31.27 -5.37
N GLU A 501 -9.87 32.02 -4.39
CA GLU A 501 -8.71 32.92 -4.58
C GLU A 501 -7.45 32.13 -4.98
N LEU A 502 -7.18 31.02 -4.29
CA LEU A 502 -6.02 30.18 -4.55
C LEU A 502 -6.03 29.61 -5.98
N LEU A 503 -7.19 29.11 -6.43
CA LEU A 503 -7.36 28.54 -7.78
C LEU A 503 -7.41 29.61 -8.87
N ALA A 504 -7.88 30.81 -8.57
CA ALA A 504 -7.82 31.93 -9.51
C ALA A 504 -6.38 32.39 -9.75
N ALA A 505 -5.52 32.30 -8.73
CA ALA A 505 -4.14 32.73 -8.82
C ALA A 505 -3.18 31.63 -9.34
N ARG A 506 -3.52 30.34 -9.17
CA ARG A 506 -2.59 29.22 -9.45
C ARG A 506 -3.26 28.10 -10.23
N ASN A 507 -2.52 27.54 -11.19
CA ASN A 507 -2.93 26.37 -11.97
C ASN A 507 -2.20 25.13 -11.48
N TYR A 508 -2.84 24.37 -10.59
CA TYR A 508 -2.31 23.08 -10.16
C TYR A 508 -2.66 21.98 -11.16
N VAL A 509 -1.70 21.08 -11.41
CA VAL A 509 -1.93 19.84 -12.14
C VAL A 509 -2.66 18.83 -11.26
N SER A 510 -2.34 18.82 -9.96
CA SER A 510 -2.93 17.93 -8.98
C SER A 510 -3.34 18.68 -7.70
N LEU A 511 -4.56 18.41 -7.22
CA LEU A 511 -5.08 18.98 -6.00
C LEU A 511 -5.75 17.90 -5.17
N GLU A 512 -5.32 17.74 -3.92
CA GLU A 512 -6.10 17.07 -2.89
C GLU A 512 -6.67 18.11 -1.92
N LEU A 513 -7.98 18.15 -1.83
CA LEU A 513 -8.71 19.13 -1.04
C LEU A 513 -9.53 18.45 0.04
N ARG A 514 -9.26 18.77 1.31
CA ARG A 514 -10.06 18.33 2.45
C ARG A 514 -10.96 19.46 2.95
N VAL A 515 -12.27 19.25 2.89
CA VAL A 515 -13.28 20.25 3.26
C VAL A 515 -14.23 19.70 4.31
N LEU A 516 -14.74 20.58 5.17
CA LEU A 516 -15.83 20.21 6.06
C LEU A 516 -17.11 19.97 5.25
N THR A 517 -17.45 20.91 4.39
CA THR A 517 -18.57 20.84 3.43
C THR A 517 -18.08 21.39 2.11
N LEU A 518 -18.40 20.74 1.00
CA LEU A 518 -18.10 21.27 -0.32
C LEU A 518 -19.08 22.40 -0.68
N ARG A 519 -18.56 23.63 -0.81
CA ARG A 519 -19.34 24.86 -1.06
C ARG A 519 -19.49 25.14 -2.56
N ASP A 520 -20.55 25.82 -2.96
CA ASP A 520 -20.86 26.08 -4.38
C ASP A 520 -19.89 27.07 -5.05
N ASP A 521 -19.27 27.97 -4.30
CA ASP A 521 -18.19 28.82 -4.79
C ASP A 521 -16.90 28.03 -5.05
N VAL A 522 -16.57 27.06 -4.20
CA VAL A 522 -15.44 26.14 -4.40
C VAL A 522 -15.66 25.26 -5.63
N LEU A 523 -16.87 24.73 -5.80
CA LEU A 523 -17.25 23.97 -7.00
C LEU A 523 -17.06 24.77 -8.28
N ARG A 524 -17.56 26.02 -8.30
CA ARG A 524 -17.40 26.92 -9.46
C ARG A 524 -15.94 27.25 -9.74
N ALA A 525 -15.12 27.45 -8.70
CA ALA A 525 -13.70 27.68 -8.87
C ALA A 525 -12.98 26.46 -9.45
N LEU A 526 -13.30 25.26 -8.95
CA LEU A 526 -12.75 24.01 -9.46
C LEU A 526 -13.18 23.76 -10.91
N ALA A 527 -14.45 23.98 -11.25
CA ALA A 527 -14.99 23.83 -12.61
C ALA A 527 -14.25 24.66 -13.66
N ASN A 528 -13.71 25.82 -13.25
CA ASN A 528 -12.94 26.72 -14.12
C ASN A 528 -11.43 26.44 -14.13
N SER A 529 -10.96 25.41 -13.42
CA SER A 529 -9.55 25.07 -13.31
C SER A 529 -9.08 24.11 -14.42
N THR A 530 -7.76 23.91 -14.51
CA THR A 530 -7.12 22.98 -15.47
C THR A 530 -6.61 21.69 -14.81
N ILE A 531 -7.13 21.37 -13.62
CA ILE A 531 -6.66 20.26 -12.80
C ILE A 531 -6.84 18.93 -13.55
N GLN A 532 -5.79 18.10 -13.53
CA GLN A 532 -5.79 16.77 -14.13
C GLN A 532 -6.02 15.67 -13.09
N HIS A 533 -5.59 15.89 -11.85
CA HIS A 533 -5.75 14.94 -10.76
C HIS A 533 -6.41 15.62 -9.56
N LEU A 534 -7.69 15.35 -9.34
CA LEU A 534 -8.46 15.95 -8.25
C LEU A 534 -8.86 14.88 -7.23
N SER A 535 -8.58 15.13 -5.96
CA SER A 535 -9.08 14.33 -4.85
C SER A 535 -9.81 15.23 -3.86
N ILE A 536 -11.06 14.91 -3.54
CA ILE A 536 -11.86 15.68 -2.58
C ILE A 536 -12.23 14.77 -1.41
N VAL A 537 -11.90 15.19 -0.21
CA VAL A 537 -12.35 14.56 1.03
C VAL A 537 -13.29 15.53 1.73
N SER A 538 -14.59 15.32 1.58
CA SER A 538 -15.63 16.06 2.29
C SER A 538 -16.04 15.30 3.54
N TYR A 539 -16.01 15.95 4.71
CA TYR A 539 -16.43 15.31 5.97
C TYR A 539 -17.95 15.33 6.17
N LYS A 540 -18.67 16.25 5.53
CA LYS A 540 -20.13 16.24 5.45
C LYS A 540 -20.58 15.76 4.08
N PRO A 541 -21.63 14.92 4.00
CA PRO A 541 -22.21 14.49 2.75
C PRO A 541 -22.59 15.70 1.87
N ALA A 542 -22.08 15.74 0.65
CA ALA A 542 -22.60 16.59 -0.41
C ALA A 542 -23.45 15.76 -1.40
N GLU A 543 -24.37 16.43 -2.09
CA GLU A 543 -25.24 15.81 -3.09
C GLU A 543 -24.42 15.26 -4.27
N GLU A 544 -24.71 14.02 -4.68
CA GLU A 544 -23.98 13.33 -5.75
C GLU A 544 -23.99 14.13 -7.07
N ALA A 545 -25.09 14.80 -7.38
CA ALA A 545 -25.26 15.62 -8.58
C ALA A 545 -24.18 16.71 -8.72
N LYS A 546 -23.75 17.33 -7.61
CA LYS A 546 -22.74 18.38 -7.61
C LYS A 546 -21.36 17.87 -8.03
N PHE A 547 -21.05 16.62 -7.70
CA PHE A 547 -19.78 16.00 -8.08
C PHE A 547 -19.76 15.59 -9.55
N VAL A 548 -20.91 15.16 -10.09
CA VAL A 548 -21.07 14.84 -11.51
C VAL A 548 -20.89 16.11 -12.35
N GLU A 549 -21.61 17.19 -12.01
CA GLU A 549 -21.49 18.49 -12.69
C GLU A 549 -20.04 19.02 -12.67
N LEU A 550 -19.35 18.88 -11.53
CA LEU A 550 -17.95 19.27 -11.42
C LEU A 550 -17.04 18.47 -12.35
N ALA A 551 -17.25 17.16 -12.45
CA ALA A 551 -16.41 16.32 -13.28
C ALA A 551 -16.66 16.52 -14.78
N GLU A 552 -17.90 16.84 -15.16
CA GLU A 552 -18.26 17.20 -16.54
C GLU A 552 -17.65 18.53 -16.98
N SER A 553 -17.57 19.50 -16.07
CA SER A 553 -16.97 20.81 -16.35
C SER A 553 -15.44 20.76 -16.47
N LEU A 554 -14.78 19.83 -15.77
CA LEU A 554 -13.32 19.67 -15.78
C LEU A 554 -12.78 18.92 -17.01
N LYS A 555 -12.62 19.63 -18.13
CA LYS A 555 -12.18 19.06 -19.41
C LYS A 555 -10.79 18.38 -19.41
N SER A 556 -9.91 18.75 -18.47
CA SER A 556 -8.54 18.22 -18.37
C SER A 556 -8.40 17.05 -17.39
N LEU A 557 -9.50 16.65 -16.74
CA LEU A 557 -9.49 15.67 -15.66
C LEU A 557 -9.13 14.28 -16.17
N LYS A 558 -8.08 13.71 -15.58
CA LYS A 558 -7.63 12.33 -15.82
C LYS A 558 -8.01 11.41 -14.67
N VAL A 559 -7.88 11.90 -13.44
CA VAL A 559 -8.18 11.15 -12.22
C VAL A 559 -9.03 12.01 -11.30
N PHE A 560 -10.13 11.44 -10.82
CA PHE A 560 -10.99 12.06 -9.84
C PHE A 560 -11.33 11.07 -8.74
N GLN A 561 -11.11 11.47 -7.49
CA GLN A 561 -11.40 10.67 -6.31
C GLN A 561 -12.22 11.51 -5.33
N ILE A 562 -13.28 10.93 -4.78
CA ILE A 562 -14.10 11.57 -3.75
C ILE A 562 -14.19 10.63 -2.55
N ARG A 563 -14.17 11.22 -1.35
CA ARG A 563 -14.57 10.59 -0.10
C ARG A 563 -15.58 11.52 0.57
N ASN A 564 -16.78 11.01 0.89
CA ASN A 564 -17.93 11.81 1.29
C ASN A 564 -18.47 11.31 2.64
N GLY A 565 -18.06 11.92 3.76
CA GLY A 565 -18.37 11.44 5.10
C GLY A 565 -17.78 10.05 5.39
N ASP A 566 -18.55 9.19 6.08
CA ASP A 566 -18.19 7.79 6.36
C ASP A 566 -18.37 6.85 5.14
N SER A 567 -18.96 7.34 4.04
CA SER A 567 -19.04 6.58 2.79
C SER A 567 -17.88 6.94 1.85
N THR A 568 -17.06 5.95 1.52
CA THR A 568 -16.10 6.02 0.40
C THR A 568 -16.82 5.72 -0.91
N GLU A 569 -17.60 6.66 -1.43
CA GLU A 569 -18.06 6.60 -2.83
C GLU A 569 -16.96 7.14 -3.75
N ARG A 570 -16.13 6.22 -4.28
CA ARG A 570 -15.18 6.55 -5.35
C ARG A 570 -15.90 6.49 -6.68
N VAL A 571 -16.48 7.61 -7.12
CA VAL A 571 -17.12 7.70 -8.44
C VAL A 571 -16.04 7.68 -9.53
N SER A 572 -15.82 6.52 -10.17
CA SER A 572 -15.06 6.44 -11.41
C SER A 572 -15.89 7.04 -12.54
N LEU A 573 -15.71 8.34 -12.79
CA LEU A 573 -16.58 9.14 -13.64
C LEU A 573 -16.47 8.88 -15.15
N ARG A 574 -15.64 7.92 -15.58
CA ARG A 574 -15.54 7.54 -17.00
C ARG A 574 -16.88 7.06 -17.58
N ASN A 575 -17.74 6.44 -16.75
CA ASN A 575 -19.03 5.91 -17.20
C ASN A 575 -20.13 6.98 -17.26
N LYS A 576 -20.11 7.96 -16.35
CA LYS A 576 -21.09 9.06 -16.34
C LYS A 576 -20.78 10.13 -17.39
N ILE A 577 -19.50 10.44 -17.64
CA ILE A 577 -19.09 11.37 -18.71
C ILE A 577 -19.46 10.83 -20.11
N THR A 578 -19.52 9.51 -20.29
CA THR A 578 -19.89 8.90 -21.58
C THR A 578 -21.40 8.69 -21.71
N ALA A 579 -22.10 8.33 -20.62
CA ALA A 579 -23.56 8.23 -20.61
C ALA A 579 -24.24 9.58 -20.89
N VAL A 580 -23.73 10.67 -20.32
CA VAL A 580 -24.26 12.03 -20.54
C VAL A 580 -23.86 12.59 -21.91
N ARG A 581 -22.67 12.26 -22.45
CA ARG A 581 -22.34 12.58 -23.86
C ARG A 581 -23.31 11.91 -24.84
N LYS A 582 -23.74 10.68 -24.56
CA LYS A 582 -24.68 9.95 -25.42
C LYS A 582 -26.10 10.51 -25.33
N GLU A 583 -26.55 10.96 -24.16
CA GLU A 583 -27.84 11.65 -24.00
C GLU A 583 -27.84 13.06 -24.61
N LEU A 584 -26.69 13.74 -24.69
CA LEU A 584 -26.56 15.05 -25.33
C LEU A 584 -26.44 14.95 -26.87
N ASP A 585 -25.77 13.91 -27.40
CA ASP A 585 -25.73 13.65 -28.85
C ASP A 585 -27.10 13.19 -29.39
N LEU A 586 -27.90 12.48 -28.59
CA LEU A 586 -29.31 12.13 -28.87
C LEU A 586 -30.30 13.29 -28.72
N ALA A 587 -29.88 14.41 -28.12
CA ALA A 587 -30.68 15.63 -27.99
C ALA A 587 -30.30 16.70 -29.02
N ILE A 588 -29.22 16.47 -29.79
CA ILE A 588 -28.72 17.36 -30.86
C ILE A 588 -29.03 16.80 -32.27
N GLU A 589 -29.26 15.48 -32.42
CA GLU A 589 -29.99 14.88 -33.56
C GLU A 589 -31.50 15.00 -33.39
#